data_AF-A0A958ZQY2-F1
#
_entry.id   AF-A0A958ZQY2-F1
#
_cell.length_a   1.000
_cell.length_b   1.000
_cell.length_c   1.000
_cell.angle_alpha   90.00
_cell.angle_beta   90.00
_cell.angle_gamma   90.00
#
_symmetry.space_group_name_H-M   'P 1'
#
loop_
_entity.id
_entity.type
_entity.pdbx_description
1 polymer ?
#
loop_
_entity_poly.entity_id
_entity_poly.type
_entity_poly.pdbx_seq_one_letter_code
_entity_poly.pdbx_strand_id
1 'polypeptide(L)' 'MISTSDIRNKIIDQIMGIKDAEFLRALSEMIDKSRVQGNAVQLTEEQKVMLAMSEEDIEGGKTIDQLTLNDRELEWLKRK' A
#
# COMPACT_ATOMS: atom_id res chain seq x y z
N MET A 1 9.27 23.47 5.03
CA MET A 1 9.30 23.32 3.56
C MET A 1 8.65 21.97 3.27
N ILE A 2 7.58 21.92 2.49
CA ILE A 2 6.85 20.66 2.26
C ILE A 2 7.74 19.77 1.40
N SER A 3 8.07 18.56 1.87
CA SER A 3 8.91 17.65 1.12
C SER A 3 8.10 16.99 -0.01
N THR A 4 8.79 16.51 -1.04
CA THR A 4 8.16 15.72 -2.10
C THR A 4 7.45 14.49 -1.54
N SER A 5 7.97 13.90 -0.46
CA SER A 5 7.35 12.76 0.23
C SER A 5 6.03 13.14 0.89
N ASP A 6 5.96 14.31 1.54
CA ASP A 6 4.71 14.80 2.15
C ASP A 6 3.61 15.02 1.11
N ILE A 7 3.98 15.51 -0.07
CA ILE A 7 3.05 15.70 -1.20
C ILE A 7 2.54 14.35 -1.71
N ARG A 8 3.40 13.35 -1.85
CA ARG A 8 3.01 12.00 -2.29
C ARG A 8 2.08 11.32 -1.29
N ASN A 9 2.42 11.36 0.00
CA ASN A 9 1.59 10.77 1.06
C ASN A 9 0.20 11.41 1.09
N LYS A 10 0.14 12.74 1.00
CA LYS A 10 -1.14 13.45 0.90
C LYS A 10 -1.97 13.01 -0.31
N ILE A 11 -1.35 12.81 -1.47
CA ILE A 11 -2.05 12.33 -2.67
C ILE A 11 -2.56 10.89 -2.46
N ILE A 12 -1.78 10.01 -1.85
CA ILE A 12 -2.19 8.63 -1.53
C ILE A 12 -3.43 8.64 -0.63
N ASP A 13 -3.41 9.42 0.45
CA ASP A 13 -4.55 9.53 1.38
C ASP A 13 -5.82 10.02 0.66
N GLN A 14 -5.67 11.00 -0.24
CA GLN A 14 -6.78 11.51 -1.04
C GLN A 14 -7.34 10.45 -2.00
N ILE A 15 -6.48 9.68 -2.65
CA ILE A 15 -6.89 8.59 -3.57
C ILE A 15 -7.62 7.48 -2.79
N MET A 16 -7.14 7.10 -1.60
CA MET A 16 -7.78 6.10 -0.75
C MET A 16 -9.22 6.47 -0.34
N GLY A 17 -9.54 7.77 -0.28
CA GLY A 17 -10.88 8.26 0.03
C GLY A 17 -11.87 8.24 -1.15
N ILE A 18 -11.40 8.05 -2.38
CA ILE A 18 -12.25 8.09 -3.59
C ILE A 18 -12.90 6.73 -3.79
N LYS A 19 -14.23 6.72 -3.93
CA LYS A 19 -15.03 5.51 -4.20
C LYS A 19 -15.53 5.42 -5.65
N ASP A 20 -15.40 6.50 -6.41
CA ASP A 20 -15.87 6.57 -7.78
C ASP A 20 -14.86 5.92 -8.73
N ALA A 21 -15.28 4.84 -9.38
CA ALA A 21 -14.43 4.05 -10.27
C ALA A 21 -14.07 4.78 -11.57
N GLU A 22 -14.98 5.59 -12.12
CA GLU A 22 -14.75 6.34 -13.35
C GLU A 22 -13.75 7.49 -13.12
N PHE A 23 -13.81 8.12 -11.95
CA PHE A 23 -12.83 9.11 -11.53
C PHE A 23 -11.43 8.49 -11.38
N LEU A 24 -11.32 7.34 -10.71
CA LEU A 24 -10.05 6.63 -10.58
C LEU A 24 -9.48 6.20 -11.94
N ARG A 25 -10.36 5.82 -12.88
CA ARG A 25 -9.98 5.46 -14.25
C ARG A 25 -9.40 6.65 -15.02
N ALA A 26 -10.09 7.80 -14.98
CA ALA A 26 -9.61 9.02 -15.63
C ALA A 26 -8.29 9.51 -15.01
N LEU A 27 -8.14 9.38 -13.69
CA LEU A 27 -6.90 9.70 -12.97
C LEU A 27 -5.75 8.78 -13.40
N SER A 28 -5.99 7.48 -13.52
CA SER A 28 -5.00 6.51 -14.02
C SER A 28 -4.54 6.87 -15.43
N GLU A 29 -5.48 7.14 -16.35
CA GLU A 29 -5.15 7.52 -17.72
C GLU A 29 -4.35 8.83 -17.80
N MET A 30 -4.64 9.78 -16.93
CA MET A 30 -3.89 11.04 -16.85
C MET A 30 -2.45 10.81 -16.40
N ILE A 31 -2.24 9.93 -15.41
CA ILE A 31 -0.90 9.56 -14.92
C ILE A 31 -0.13 8.82 -16.02
N ASP A 32 -0.76 7.87 -16.72
CA ASP A 32 -0.11 7.13 -17.81
C ASP A 32 0.33 8.06 -18.96
N LYS A 33 -0.49 9.06 -19.29
CA LYS A 33 -0.19 10.07 -20.31
C LYS A 33 0.90 11.07 -19.88
N SER A 34 1.15 11.21 -18.57
CA SER A 34 2.14 12.17 -18.05
C SER A 34 3.60 11.80 -18.36
N ARG A 35 3.86 10.69 -19.07
CA ARG A 35 5.20 10.22 -19.45
C ARG A 35 6.15 10.13 -18.26
N VAL A 36 5.65 9.71 -17.09
CA VAL A 36 6.49 9.21 -15.98
C VAL A 36 7.02 7.82 -16.36
N GLN A 37 7.57 7.69 -17.56
CA GLN A 37 8.32 6.53 -18.02
C GLN A 37 9.78 6.87 -17.81
N GLY A 38 10.37 6.35 -16.74
CA GLY A 38 11.83 6.43 -16.61
C GLY A 38 12.38 5.94 -15.28
N ASN A 39 11.65 6.13 -14.18
CA ASN A 39 12.18 5.74 -12.88
C ASN A 39 11.26 4.69 -12.29
N ALA A 40 11.68 3.43 -12.40
CA ALA A 40 11.19 2.38 -11.53
C ALA A 40 11.12 2.95 -10.11
N VAL A 41 9.95 2.83 -9.46
CA VAL A 41 9.76 3.33 -8.11
C VAL A 41 10.82 2.65 -7.24
N GLN A 42 11.82 3.42 -6.81
CA GLN A 42 12.85 2.89 -5.95
C GLN A 42 12.24 2.70 -4.57
N LEU A 43 12.29 1.47 -4.08
CA LEU A 43 11.93 1.15 -2.71
C LEU A 43 12.86 1.92 -1.76
N THR A 44 12.30 2.49 -0.70
CA THR A 44 13.10 3.04 0.39
C THR A 44 13.84 1.91 1.12
N GLU A 45 14.87 2.23 1.89
CA GLU A 45 15.59 1.22 2.66
C GLU A 45 14.69 0.53 3.67
N GLU A 46 13.75 1.25 4.29
CA GLU A 46 12.78 0.68 5.23
C GLU A 46 11.84 -0.32 4.53
N GLN A 47 11.44 -0.04 3.28
CA GLN A 47 10.61 -0.95 2.49
C GLN A 47 11.38 -2.21 2.09
N LYS A 48 12.67 -2.09 1.74
CA LYS A 48 13.53 -3.25 1.47
C LYS A 48 13.70 -4.12 2.71
N VAL A 49 13.90 -3.50 3.87
CA VAL A 49 13.99 -4.21 5.16
C VAL A 49 12.68 -4.92 5.47
N MET A 50 11.53 -4.27 5.28
CA MET A 50 10.22 -4.89 5.48
C MET A 50 10.02 -6.12 4.58
N LEU A 51 10.44 -6.05 3.32
CA LEU A 51 10.39 -7.20 2.41
C LEU A 51 11.33 -8.31 2.84
N ALA A 52 12.55 -8.00 3.29
CA ALA A 52 13.49 -9.00 3.80
C ALA A 52 12.93 -9.72 5.04
N MET A 53 12.33 -8.97 5.97
CA MET A 53 11.65 -9.54 7.13
C MET A 53 10.47 -10.42 6.73
N SER A 54 9.70 -10.01 5.72
CA SER A 54 8.61 -10.82 5.19
C SER A 54 9.10 -12.13 4.58
N GLU A 55 10.24 -12.14 3.89
CA GLU A 55 10.84 -13.35 3.34
C GLU A 55 11.24 -14.32 4.46
N GLU A 56 11.90 -13.81 5.51
CA GLU A 56 12.25 -14.60 6.70
C GLU A 56 11.03 -15.19 7.41
N ASP A 57 9.93 -14.44 7.48
CA ASP A 57 8.68 -14.92 8.07
C ASP A 57 8.02 -16.02 7.23
N ILE A 58 8.11 -15.93 5.89
CA ILE A 58 7.62 -16.97 4.97
C ILE A 58 8.47 -18.24 5.09
N GLU A 59 9.80 -18.12 5.02
CA GLU A 59 10.72 -19.26 5.15
C GLU A 59 10.61 -19.91 6.54
N GLY A 60 10.43 -19.11 7.58
CA GLY A 60 10.24 -19.56 8.96
C GLY A 60 8.85 -20.11 9.28
N GLY A 61 7.91 -20.10 8.33
CA GLY A 61 6.54 -20.55 8.54
C GLY A 61 5.77 -19.70 9.56
N LYS A 62 6.18 -18.44 9.78
CA LYS A 62 5.54 -17.48 10.69
C LYS A 62 4.36 -16.75 10.02
N THR A 63 3.74 -17.38 9.04
CA THR A 63 2.54 -16.91 8.36
C THR A 63 1.30 -17.53 8.98
N ILE A 64 0.17 -16.82 8.95
CA ILE A 64 -1.14 -17.37 9.26
C ILE A 64 -1.98 -17.41 7.99
N ASP A 65 -2.90 -18.35 7.90
CA ASP A 65 -3.86 -18.38 6.80
C ASP A 65 -4.93 -17.29 6.97
N GLN A 66 -5.57 -16.95 5.86
CA GLN A 66 -6.56 -15.87 5.81
C GLN A 66 -7.79 -16.14 6.69
N LEU A 67 -8.23 -17.39 6.84
CA LEU A 67 -9.40 -17.71 7.67
C LEU A 67 -9.07 -17.45 9.14
N THR A 68 -7.91 -17.90 9.61
CA THR A 68 -7.41 -17.62 10.96
C THR A 68 -7.28 -16.12 11.23
N LEU A 69 -6.81 -15.34 10.26
CA LEU A 69 -6.74 -13.88 10.39
C LEU A 69 -8.13 -13.25 10.53
N ASN A 70 -9.09 -13.66 9.68
CA ASN A 70 -10.45 -13.16 9.71
C ASN A 70 -11.15 -13.44 11.05
N ASP A 71 -10.94 -14.64 11.62
CA ASP A 71 -11.51 -15.00 12.93
C ASP A 71 -10.97 -14.12 14.06
N ARG A 72 -9.66 -13.84 14.06
CA ARG A 72 -9.03 -12.93 15.03
C ARG A 72 -9.57 -11.50 14.90
N GLU A 73 -9.77 -11.03 13.68
CA GLU A 73 -10.34 -9.71 13.42
C GLU A 73 -11.79 -9.62 13.93
N LEU A 74 -12.59 -10.66 13.70
CA LEU A 74 -13.96 -10.75 14.19
C LEU A 74 -14.01 -10.78 15.73
N GLU A 75 -13.10 -11.48 16.39
CA GLU A 75 -12.97 -11.44 17.85
C GLU A 75 -12.55 -10.06 18.35
N TRP A 76 -11.60 -9.40 17.70
CA TRP A 76 -11.18 -8.04 18.05
C TRP A 76 -12.34 -7.04 17.95
N LEU A 77 -13.14 -7.13 16.87
CA LEU A 77 -14.32 -6.29 16.68
C LEU A 77 -15.38 -6.48 17.77
N LYS A 78 -15.55 -7.70 18.30
CA LYS A 78 -16.49 -7.97 19.40
C LYS A 78 -16.04 -7.41 20.75
N ARG A 79 -14.74 -7.11 20.92
CA ARG A 79 -14.17 -6.55 22.16
C ARG A 79 -14.25 -5.02 22.20
N LYS A 80 -14.80 -4.39 21.16
CA LYS A 80 -15.00 -2.96 21.03
C LYS A 80 -16.47 -2.61 21.26
#